data_AF-A0ABC9ZPS4-F1
#
_entry.id   AF-A0ABC9ZPS4-F1
#
_cell.length_a   1.000
_cell.length_b   1.000
_cell.length_c   1.000
_cell.angle_alpha   90.00
_cell.angle_beta   90.00
_cell.angle_gamma   90.00
#
_symmetry.space_group_name_H-M   'P 1'
#
loop_
_entity.id
_entity.type
_entity.pdbx_description
1 polymer ?
#
loop_
_entity_poly.entity_id
_entity_poly.type
_entity_poly.pdbx_seq_one_letter_code
_entity_poly.pdbx_strand_id
1 'polypeptide(L)'
;MSFAFSRRAFLTGASALGATTLVAGCATKSAGTPSGDAAIKFDGEHQAGITTAQQDRMHFAAFNVVTKERSELEKLLKKWTAMARRMTRGETTVDEAIEDVGQHSVPKDTGEAYDLEPANLTITIGFGPSLFDDRFGLASARPKELKDLPKFSGDMLVDKLCGGDIAIQACSDNPQVAIHAIRNLARAGSGVVEYKWSQLGFGHATATTRGQQTPRNLFGFKDGTNNIKAEDQDIVNEHVWVSGTDSWFDGGTFAASACSWKTGTARYLPTKRRPLDAPRAAALPWAAATNSTSCHWTNTTALLAR
;
A
#
# COMPACT_ATOMS: atom_id res chain seq x y z
N MET A 1 -7.59 -52.00 6.63
CA MET A 1 -6.40 -52.56 5.96
C MET A 1 -5.65 -51.39 5.32
N SER A 2 -4.42 -51.17 5.77
CA SER A 2 -3.58 -50.02 5.43
C SER A 2 -3.14 -50.03 3.96
N PHE A 3 -3.12 -48.87 3.32
CA PHE A 3 -2.36 -48.66 2.10
C PHE A 3 -1.12 -47.81 2.42
N ALA A 4 0.05 -48.44 2.43
CA ALA A 4 1.34 -47.77 2.49
C ALA A 4 1.88 -47.62 1.07
N PHE A 5 2.08 -46.39 0.60
CA PHE A 5 2.82 -46.12 -0.63
C PHE A 5 4.31 -45.95 -0.32
N SER A 6 5.13 -46.88 -0.82
CA SER A 6 6.59 -46.84 -0.73
C SER A 6 7.19 -46.08 -1.92
N ARG A 7 8.13 -45.16 -1.64
CA ARG A 7 8.75 -44.19 -2.57
C ARG A 7 9.84 -44.79 -3.50
N ARG A 8 9.69 -46.03 -3.98
CA ARG A 8 10.75 -46.71 -4.75
C ARG A 8 10.21 -47.53 -5.93
N ALA A 9 9.66 -46.88 -6.96
CA ALA A 9 9.40 -47.53 -8.26
C ALA A 9 9.02 -46.52 -9.35
N PHE A 10 9.89 -45.56 -9.69
CA PHE A 10 9.71 -44.80 -10.93
C PHE A 10 11.02 -44.40 -11.59
N LEU A 11 11.91 -45.37 -11.78
CA LEU A 11 13.08 -45.26 -12.66
C LEU A 11 13.26 -46.58 -13.44
N THR A 12 12.42 -46.77 -14.44
CA THR A 12 12.55 -47.72 -15.58
C THR A 12 11.58 -47.19 -16.63
N GLY A 13 11.97 -46.56 -17.75
CA GLY A 13 12.91 -47.00 -18.77
C GLY A 13 12.11 -47.09 -20.07
N ALA A 14 12.27 -46.13 -20.99
CA ALA A 14 11.73 -46.23 -22.35
C ALA A 14 12.61 -45.42 -23.32
N SER A 15 13.27 -46.12 -24.22
CA SER A 15 14.04 -45.62 -25.34
C SER A 15 13.33 -46.02 -26.64
N ALA A 16 12.95 -45.04 -27.49
CA ALA A 16 12.86 -45.18 -28.95
C ALA A 16 12.53 -43.83 -29.66
N LEU A 17 13.50 -43.37 -30.47
CA LEU A 17 13.38 -42.80 -31.82
C LEU A 17 12.58 -41.50 -32.09
N GLY A 18 13.31 -40.42 -32.35
CA GLY A 18 13.21 -39.62 -33.59
C GLY A 18 12.10 -38.56 -33.73
N ALA A 19 12.40 -37.31 -33.34
CA ALA A 19 11.94 -36.09 -34.01
C ALA A 19 12.76 -34.89 -33.51
N THR A 20 13.39 -34.17 -34.44
CA THR A 20 14.02 -32.86 -34.21
C THR A 20 12.96 -31.83 -33.85
N THR A 21 12.88 -31.43 -32.59
CA THR A 21 12.27 -30.17 -32.17
C THR A 21 13.23 -29.44 -31.24
N LEU A 22 13.81 -28.35 -31.73
CA LEU A 22 14.46 -27.32 -30.92
C LEU A 22 13.38 -26.70 -30.01
N VAL A 23 13.12 -27.31 -28.86
CA VAL A 23 12.40 -26.65 -27.78
C VAL A 23 13.43 -25.78 -27.09
N ALA A 24 13.49 -24.51 -27.50
CA ALA A 24 14.09 -23.46 -26.69
C ALA A 24 13.38 -23.49 -25.34
N GLY A 25 14.03 -24.12 -24.34
CA GLY A 25 13.54 -24.12 -22.98
C GLY A 25 13.50 -22.68 -22.53
N CYS A 26 12.30 -22.09 -22.50
CA CYS A 26 12.01 -20.97 -21.64
C CYS A 26 12.33 -21.46 -20.23
N ALA A 27 13.54 -21.16 -19.77
CA ALA A 27 13.87 -21.16 -18.37
C ALA A 27 12.91 -20.14 -17.75
N THR A 28 11.77 -20.62 -17.26
CA THR A 28 11.07 -19.98 -16.17
C THR A 28 12.13 -19.90 -15.08
N LYS A 29 12.76 -18.73 -14.95
CA LYS A 29 13.34 -18.32 -13.69
C LYS A 29 12.17 -18.47 -12.71
N SER A 30 12.12 -19.60 -12.01
CA SER A 30 11.42 -19.65 -10.73
C SER A 30 11.87 -18.40 -10.01
N ALA A 31 10.90 -17.57 -9.64
CA ALA A 31 11.12 -16.48 -8.72
C ALA A 31 12.04 -17.02 -7.62
N GLY A 32 13.22 -16.42 -7.50
CA GLY A 32 14.17 -16.84 -6.48
C GLY A 32 13.43 -16.88 -5.15
N THR A 33 13.68 -17.92 -4.37
CA THR A 33 13.32 -17.94 -2.95
C THR A 33 13.68 -16.57 -2.37
N PRO A 34 12.72 -15.81 -1.80
CA PRO A 34 13.07 -14.55 -1.17
C PRO A 34 14.09 -14.86 -0.07
N SER A 35 15.24 -14.21 -0.18
CA SER A 35 16.24 -14.19 0.87
C SER A 35 15.58 -13.67 2.14
N GLY A 36 15.90 -14.24 3.30
CA GLY A 36 15.35 -13.88 4.62
C GLY A 36 15.68 -12.47 5.14
N ASP A 37 15.61 -11.46 4.27
CA ASP A 37 15.90 -10.04 4.50
C ASP A 37 14.70 -9.13 4.05
N ALA A 38 13.52 -9.72 3.85
CA ALA A 38 12.32 -9.04 3.32
C ALA A 38 11.54 -8.21 4.37
N ALA A 39 12.17 -7.81 5.48
CA ALA A 39 11.53 -7.01 6.52
C ALA A 39 11.94 -5.53 6.39
N ILE A 40 10.96 -4.65 6.21
CA ILE A 40 11.21 -3.20 6.20
C ILE A 40 11.16 -2.69 7.64
N LYS A 41 12.16 -1.87 8.01
CA LYS A 41 12.22 -1.27 9.35
C LYS A 41 11.01 -0.37 9.59
N PHE A 42 10.24 -0.66 10.63
CA PHE A 42 9.11 0.15 11.06
C PHE A 42 9.53 1.45 11.75
N ASP A 43 10.48 1.36 12.69
CA ASP A 43 10.93 2.51 13.48
C ASP A 43 11.95 3.35 12.71
N GLY A 44 11.69 4.64 12.54
CA GLY A 44 12.54 5.56 11.80
C GLY A 44 12.26 7.03 12.12
N GLU A 45 13.00 7.93 11.45
CA GLU A 45 12.69 9.35 11.45
C GLU A 45 11.40 9.63 10.66
N HIS A 46 11.21 8.92 9.55
CA HIS A 46 10.02 8.95 8.73
C HIS A 46 9.36 7.57 8.73
N GLN A 47 8.03 7.53 8.62
CA GLN A 47 7.33 6.26 8.40
C GLN A 47 7.78 5.60 7.09
N ALA A 48 7.88 4.27 7.11
CA ALA A 48 8.09 3.48 5.91
C ALA A 48 6.85 3.52 4.99
N GLY A 49 7.03 3.12 3.71
CA GLY A 49 5.96 3.13 2.70
C GLY A 49 5.84 4.44 1.90
N ILE A 50 6.77 5.37 2.08
CA ILE A 50 6.83 6.66 1.37
C ILE A 50 8.02 6.68 0.39
N THR A 51 9.24 6.70 0.92
CA THR A 51 10.49 6.57 0.13
C THR A 51 10.93 5.13 -0.03
N THR A 52 10.26 4.19 0.64
CA THR A 52 10.50 2.75 0.47
C THR A 52 10.31 2.35 -1.00
N ALA A 53 11.10 1.40 -1.47
CA ALA A 53 10.91 0.79 -2.78
C ALA A 53 9.46 0.29 -2.88
N GLN A 54 8.74 0.71 -3.93
CA GLN A 54 7.32 0.38 -4.07
C GLN A 54 7.11 -1.14 -4.06
N GLN A 55 6.12 -1.61 -3.31
CA GLN A 55 5.72 -3.03 -3.22
C GLN A 55 4.59 -3.39 -4.19
N ASP A 56 4.46 -4.69 -4.51
CA ASP A 56 3.61 -5.18 -5.61
C ASP A 56 2.12 -4.99 -5.35
N ARG A 57 1.73 -4.96 -4.06
CA ARG A 57 0.35 -4.94 -3.61
C ARG A 57 0.15 -3.85 -2.58
N MET A 58 -1.05 -3.29 -2.59
CA MET A 58 -1.49 -2.30 -1.63
C MET A 58 -2.88 -2.64 -1.12
N HIS A 59 -3.10 -2.52 0.17
CA HIS A 59 -4.41 -2.36 0.75
C HIS A 59 -4.47 -1.01 1.47
N PHE A 60 -5.25 -0.10 0.90
CA PHE A 60 -5.53 1.20 1.51
C PHE A 60 -6.90 1.16 2.18
N ALA A 61 -7.01 1.64 3.41
CA ALA A 61 -8.27 1.75 4.12
C ALA A 61 -8.39 3.09 4.84
N ALA A 62 -9.59 3.66 4.84
CA ALA A 62 -9.93 4.84 5.60
C ALA A 62 -10.97 4.51 6.68
N PHE A 63 -10.85 5.16 7.82
CA PHE A 63 -11.65 4.94 9.02
C PHE A 63 -12.25 6.26 9.50
N ASN A 64 -13.47 6.21 10.04
CA ASN A 64 -14.02 7.30 10.86
C ASN A 64 -13.82 6.92 12.35
N VAL A 65 -13.45 7.89 13.18
CA VAL A 65 -13.40 7.71 14.64
C VAL A 65 -14.81 7.93 15.19
N VAL A 66 -15.35 6.90 15.86
CA VAL A 66 -16.71 6.92 16.42
C VAL A 66 -16.75 7.11 17.92
N THR A 67 -15.63 6.84 18.61
CA THR A 67 -15.51 7.23 20.03
C THR A 67 -15.56 8.75 20.18
N LYS A 68 -16.02 9.19 21.35
CA LYS A 68 -15.96 10.59 21.79
C LYS A 68 -14.81 10.84 22.77
N GLU A 69 -14.12 9.79 23.19
CA GLU A 69 -13.09 9.85 24.21
C GLU A 69 -11.70 9.88 23.58
N ARG A 70 -10.99 11.01 23.74
CA ARG A 70 -9.60 11.15 23.27
C ARG A 70 -8.69 10.05 23.81
N SER A 71 -8.92 9.62 25.05
CA SER A 71 -8.12 8.59 25.70
C SER A 71 -8.26 7.21 25.04
N GLU A 72 -9.41 6.91 24.45
CA GLU A 72 -9.63 5.66 23.70
C GLU A 72 -8.92 5.70 22.34
N LEU A 73 -8.98 6.85 21.66
CA LEU A 73 -8.22 7.07 20.43
C LEU A 73 -6.70 6.93 20.68
N GLU A 74 -6.18 7.54 21.74
CA GLU A 74 -4.76 7.43 22.11
C GLU A 74 -4.36 5.96 22.38
N LYS A 75 -5.17 5.23 23.15
CA LYS A 75 -4.94 3.80 23.42
C LYS A 75 -4.95 2.97 22.14
N LEU A 76 -5.88 3.26 21.22
CA LEU A 76 -5.95 2.59 19.93
C LEU A 76 -4.69 2.83 19.10
N LEU A 77 -4.25 4.09 18.97
CA LEU A 77 -3.06 4.42 18.19
C LEU A 77 -1.82 3.71 18.75
N LYS A 78 -1.61 3.71 20.09
CA LYS A 78 -0.52 2.94 20.72
C LYS A 78 -0.60 1.44 20.43
N LYS A 79 -1.81 0.88 20.48
CA LYS A 79 -2.05 -0.53 20.16
C LYS A 79 -1.74 -0.83 18.69
N TRP A 80 -2.21 -0.01 17.76
CA TRP A 80 -1.91 -0.12 16.33
C TRP A 80 -0.42 -0.01 16.04
N THR A 81 0.30 0.91 16.70
CA THR A 81 1.77 1.01 16.58
C THR A 81 2.46 -0.29 17.01
N ALA A 82 2.05 -0.88 18.14
CA ALA A 82 2.61 -2.14 18.61
C ALA A 82 2.34 -3.29 17.62
N MET A 83 1.10 -3.41 17.14
CA MET A 83 0.72 -4.42 16.14
C MET A 83 1.46 -4.23 14.82
N ALA A 84 1.54 -3.01 14.30
CA ALA A 84 2.21 -2.71 13.03
C ALA A 84 3.70 -3.06 13.08
N ARG A 85 4.39 -2.67 14.16
CA ARG A 85 5.81 -3.01 14.37
C ARG A 85 6.07 -4.52 14.30
N ARG A 86 5.19 -5.33 14.88
CA ARG A 86 5.28 -6.79 14.84
C ARG A 86 5.01 -7.34 13.45
N MET A 87 3.90 -6.95 12.84
CA MET A 87 3.51 -7.45 11.51
C MET A 87 4.56 -7.12 10.44
N THR A 88 5.21 -5.95 10.49
CA THR A 88 6.31 -5.60 9.55
C THR A 88 7.54 -6.50 9.68
N ARG A 89 7.67 -7.23 10.79
CA ARG A 89 8.72 -8.23 11.03
C ARG A 89 8.25 -9.66 10.73
N GLY A 90 7.04 -9.83 10.17
CA GLY A 90 6.42 -11.13 9.92
C GLY A 90 5.92 -11.83 11.19
N GLU A 91 5.82 -11.11 12.30
CA GLU A 91 5.31 -11.64 13.56
C GLU A 91 3.77 -11.50 13.62
N THR A 92 3.13 -12.30 14.48
CA THR A 92 1.70 -12.12 14.80
C THR A 92 1.44 -10.78 15.48
N THR A 93 0.19 -10.32 15.42
CA THR A 93 -0.27 -9.03 15.96
C THR A 93 0.04 -8.80 17.45
N VAL A 94 0.15 -9.87 18.23
CA VAL A 94 0.55 -9.87 19.65
C VAL A 94 1.35 -11.13 19.98
N ASP A 95 2.04 -11.14 21.12
CA ASP A 95 2.62 -12.37 21.67
C ASP A 95 1.51 -13.40 21.97
N GLU A 96 1.85 -14.69 21.83
CA GLU A 96 0.94 -15.81 22.12
C GLU A 96 -0.41 -15.71 21.39
N ALA A 97 -0.44 -15.11 20.19
CA ALA A 97 -1.70 -14.83 19.50
C ALA A 97 -2.47 -16.09 19.04
N ILE A 98 -1.77 -17.23 18.95
CA ILE A 98 -2.24 -18.48 18.37
C ILE A 98 -2.17 -19.64 19.40
N GLU A 99 -1.46 -19.46 20.52
CA GLU A 99 -1.35 -20.50 21.55
C GLU A 99 -2.63 -20.56 22.41
N ASP A 100 -3.16 -21.78 22.53
CA ASP A 100 -4.21 -22.25 23.45
C ASP A 100 -5.27 -21.21 23.88
N VAL A 101 -5.85 -20.53 22.89
CA VAL A 101 -7.13 -19.85 23.10
C VAL A 101 -8.16 -20.93 23.35
N GLY A 102 -8.41 -21.23 24.63
CA GLY A 102 -9.36 -22.27 25.04
C GLY A 102 -10.65 -22.16 24.24
N GLN A 103 -11.31 -23.30 23.96
CA GLN A 103 -12.33 -23.55 22.92
C GLN A 103 -13.40 -22.46 22.63
N HIS A 104 -13.60 -21.51 23.53
CA HIS A 104 -14.58 -20.42 23.44
C HIS A 104 -13.97 -19.00 23.34
N SER A 105 -12.66 -18.87 23.18
CA SER A 105 -11.96 -17.58 23.08
C SER A 105 -11.75 -17.18 21.62
N VAL A 106 -11.87 -15.89 21.33
CA VAL A 106 -11.53 -15.35 20.01
C VAL A 106 -10.01 -15.17 19.91
N PRO A 107 -9.34 -15.74 18.89
CA PRO A 107 -7.92 -15.52 18.65
C PRO A 107 -7.56 -14.03 18.58
N LYS A 108 -6.38 -13.69 19.11
CA LYS A 108 -5.91 -12.29 19.11
C LYS A 108 -5.35 -11.86 17.75
N ASP A 109 -4.94 -12.81 16.91
CA ASP A 109 -4.61 -12.68 15.49
C ASP A 109 -5.59 -13.51 14.65
N THR A 110 -5.95 -13.09 13.44
CA THR A 110 -6.83 -13.89 12.57
C THR A 110 -6.13 -15.05 11.86
N GLY A 111 -4.80 -15.10 11.88
CA GLY A 111 -3.99 -16.26 11.48
C GLY A 111 -3.80 -16.44 9.97
N GLU A 112 -4.43 -15.62 9.12
CA GLU A 112 -4.34 -15.78 7.68
C GLU A 112 -2.96 -15.44 7.10
N ALA A 113 -2.09 -14.73 7.83
CA ALA A 113 -0.69 -14.54 7.42
C ALA A 113 0.29 -15.44 8.19
N TYR A 114 -0.22 -16.43 8.94
CA TYR A 114 0.63 -17.37 9.64
C TYR A 114 1.48 -18.17 8.64
N ASP A 115 2.75 -18.39 8.97
CA ASP A 115 3.79 -19.00 8.11
C ASP A 115 4.13 -18.23 6.81
N LEU A 116 3.64 -17.00 6.64
CA LEU A 116 4.08 -16.13 5.56
C LEU A 116 5.27 -15.27 6.00
N GLU A 117 6.16 -15.00 5.05
CA GLU A 117 7.25 -14.03 5.25
C GLU A 117 6.71 -12.60 5.39
N PRO A 118 7.48 -11.66 5.96
CA PRO A 118 7.08 -10.26 6.08
C PRO A 118 6.77 -9.60 4.73
N ALA A 119 7.33 -10.12 3.63
CA ALA A 119 7.04 -9.71 2.26
C ALA A 119 7.10 -8.19 2.02
N ASN A 120 8.17 -7.55 2.51
CA ASN A 120 8.41 -6.12 2.47
C ASN A 120 7.25 -5.27 3.00
N LEU A 121 6.49 -5.79 3.96
CA LEU A 121 5.34 -5.10 4.53
C LEU A 121 5.75 -3.75 5.11
N THR A 122 5.02 -2.72 4.70
CA THR A 122 5.01 -1.41 5.34
C THR A 122 3.58 -1.07 5.71
N ILE A 123 3.40 -0.41 6.86
CA ILE A 123 2.11 0.08 7.33
C ILE A 123 2.31 1.55 7.63
N THR A 124 1.69 2.41 6.84
CA THR A 124 1.78 3.86 6.96
C THR A 124 0.44 4.40 7.42
N ILE A 125 0.40 5.11 8.54
CA ILE A 125 -0.81 5.76 9.05
C ILE A 125 -0.84 7.22 8.65
N GLY A 126 -2.03 7.76 8.39
CA GLY A 126 -2.19 9.20 8.39
C GLY A 126 -3.53 9.72 8.82
N PHE A 127 -3.57 11.02 9.09
CA PHE A 127 -4.72 11.68 9.72
C PHE A 127 -5.38 12.68 8.77
N GLY A 128 -6.69 12.51 8.55
CA GLY A 128 -7.47 13.38 7.69
C GLY A 128 -7.91 14.68 8.39
N PRO A 129 -8.35 15.69 7.63
CA PRO A 129 -8.81 16.98 8.16
C PRO A 129 -9.88 16.85 9.26
N SER A 130 -10.78 15.89 9.11
CA SER A 130 -11.92 15.71 10.03
C SER A 130 -11.52 15.22 11.41
N LEU A 131 -10.34 14.59 11.58
CA LEU A 131 -9.85 14.19 12.91
C LEU A 131 -9.55 15.40 13.81
N PHE A 132 -9.25 16.55 13.20
CA PHE A 132 -8.89 17.78 13.89
C PHE A 132 -10.09 18.71 14.14
N ASP A 133 -11.30 18.16 14.14
CA ASP A 133 -12.48 18.90 14.60
C ASP A 133 -12.49 19.04 16.14
N ASP A 134 -13.63 19.49 16.68
CA ASP A 134 -13.78 19.80 18.09
C ASP A 134 -13.88 18.56 19.00
N ARG A 135 -13.94 17.33 18.46
CA ARG A 135 -14.17 16.10 19.24
C ARG A 135 -13.06 15.83 20.26
N PHE A 136 -11.81 16.09 19.90
CA PHE A 136 -10.64 15.67 20.69
C PHE A 136 -9.76 16.82 21.17
N GLY A 137 -10.18 18.08 20.93
CA GLY A 137 -9.37 19.26 21.22
C GLY A 137 -8.05 19.28 20.44
N LEU A 138 -8.05 18.78 19.20
CA LEU A 138 -6.88 18.70 18.34
C LEU A 138 -6.81 19.83 17.30
N ALA A 139 -7.82 20.69 17.22
CA ALA A 139 -7.90 21.74 16.21
C ALA A 139 -6.64 22.62 16.09
N SER A 140 -6.01 22.97 17.22
CA SER A 140 -4.78 23.77 17.23
C SER A 140 -3.54 23.01 16.73
N ALA A 141 -3.60 21.68 16.69
CA ALA A 141 -2.53 20.83 16.17
C ALA A 141 -2.67 20.57 14.66
N ARG A 142 -3.76 21.00 14.01
CA ARG A 142 -3.95 20.82 12.57
C ARG A 142 -2.90 21.63 11.79
N PRO A 143 -2.06 21.01 10.94
CA PRO A 143 -1.17 21.73 10.04
C PRO A 143 -1.98 22.65 9.11
N LYS A 144 -1.49 23.87 8.87
CA LYS A 144 -2.22 24.90 8.11
C LYS A 144 -2.45 24.49 6.66
N GLU A 145 -1.55 23.67 6.12
CA GLU A 145 -1.54 23.14 4.77
C GLU A 145 -2.53 22.00 4.59
N LEU A 146 -2.97 21.34 5.68
CA LEU A 146 -3.99 20.31 5.65
C LEU A 146 -5.37 20.93 5.44
N LYS A 147 -5.68 21.30 4.20
CA LYS A 147 -6.96 21.87 3.78
C LYS A 147 -7.73 20.85 2.95
N ASP A 148 -9.04 21.03 2.90
CA ASP A 148 -9.86 20.33 1.91
C ASP A 148 -9.42 20.77 0.52
N LEU A 149 -9.30 19.81 -0.39
CA LEU A 149 -8.90 20.10 -1.76
C LEU A 149 -10.02 20.86 -2.47
N PRO A 150 -9.68 21.82 -3.35
CA PRO A 150 -10.68 22.49 -4.15
C PRO A 150 -11.34 21.49 -5.11
N LYS A 151 -12.56 21.79 -5.55
CA LYS A 151 -13.18 21.03 -6.64
C LYS A 151 -12.39 21.22 -7.92
N PHE A 152 -12.05 20.13 -8.60
CA PHE A 152 -11.43 20.16 -9.91
C PHE A 152 -12.46 19.91 -11.02
N SER A 153 -12.20 20.45 -12.19
CA SER A 153 -13.03 20.19 -13.36
C SER A 153 -12.94 18.71 -13.74
N GLY A 154 -14.09 18.05 -13.91
CA GLY A 154 -14.17 16.62 -14.22
C GLY A 154 -14.22 15.70 -12.99
N ASP A 155 -14.26 16.25 -11.78
CA ASP A 155 -14.45 15.47 -10.56
C ASP A 155 -15.77 14.69 -10.60
N MET A 156 -15.65 13.36 -10.55
CA MET A 156 -16.76 12.41 -10.48
C MET A 156 -16.69 11.63 -9.17
N LEU A 157 -16.47 12.36 -8.08
CA LEU A 157 -16.21 11.81 -6.76
C LEU A 157 -17.45 11.10 -6.22
N VAL A 158 -17.21 10.00 -5.52
CA VAL A 158 -18.24 9.24 -4.82
C VAL A 158 -18.02 9.47 -3.33
N ASP A 159 -18.84 10.31 -2.70
CA ASP A 159 -18.63 10.82 -1.33
C ASP A 159 -18.34 9.72 -0.29
N LYS A 160 -19.02 8.57 -0.38
CA LYS A 160 -18.80 7.43 0.53
C LYS A 160 -17.41 6.79 0.40
N LEU A 161 -16.67 7.09 -0.67
CA LEU A 161 -15.30 6.63 -0.96
C LEU A 161 -14.27 7.76 -0.84
N CYS A 162 -14.64 8.85 -0.16
CA CYS A 162 -13.79 10.01 0.08
C CYS A 162 -13.66 10.35 1.56
N GLY A 163 -12.57 11.03 1.90
CA GLY A 163 -12.28 11.46 3.27
C GLY A 163 -12.04 10.30 4.23
N GLY A 164 -12.17 10.60 5.52
CA GLY A 164 -11.87 9.70 6.63
C GLY A 164 -11.01 10.41 7.66
N ASP A 165 -11.21 10.05 8.93
CA ASP A 165 -10.43 10.60 10.04
C ASP A 165 -9.02 10.02 10.06
N ILE A 166 -8.89 8.73 9.75
CA ILE A 166 -7.60 8.03 9.71
C ILE A 166 -7.50 7.21 8.42
N ALA A 167 -6.38 7.30 7.74
CA ALA A 167 -6.02 6.47 6.61
C ALA A 167 -4.88 5.52 6.99
N ILE A 168 -4.93 4.30 6.47
CA ILE A 168 -3.85 3.31 6.61
C ILE A 168 -3.52 2.77 5.23
N GLN A 169 -2.26 2.86 4.86
CA GLN A 169 -1.69 2.24 3.67
C GLN A 169 -0.86 1.02 4.11
N ALA A 170 -1.29 -0.18 3.74
CA ALA A 170 -0.51 -1.39 3.89
C ALA A 170 0.03 -1.83 2.52
N CYS A 171 1.34 -1.77 2.32
CA CYS A 171 1.99 -2.19 1.07
C CYS A 171 2.87 -3.40 1.33
N SER A 172 2.77 -4.43 0.50
CA SER A 172 3.53 -5.69 0.61
C SER A 172 3.66 -6.36 -0.76
N ASP A 173 4.67 -7.20 -0.92
CA ASP A 173 4.80 -8.03 -2.11
C ASP A 173 3.84 -9.24 -2.10
N ASN A 174 3.25 -9.55 -0.94
CA ASN A 174 2.21 -10.56 -0.80
C ASN A 174 0.85 -9.91 -0.48
N PRO A 175 -0.18 -10.10 -1.32
CA PRO A 175 -1.48 -9.46 -1.09
C PRO A 175 -2.17 -9.95 0.19
N GLN A 176 -1.92 -11.19 0.59
CA GLN A 176 -2.49 -11.78 1.81
C GLN A 176 -1.92 -11.12 3.06
N VAL A 177 -0.64 -10.75 3.05
CA VAL A 177 0.03 -10.02 4.14
C VAL A 177 -0.52 -8.59 4.26
N ALA A 178 -0.72 -7.89 3.14
CA ALA A 178 -1.34 -6.55 3.16
C ALA A 178 -2.80 -6.59 3.65
N ILE A 179 -3.57 -7.63 3.26
CA ILE A 179 -4.95 -7.83 3.71
C ILE A 179 -4.99 -8.13 5.22
N HIS A 180 -4.11 -9.00 5.69
CA HIS A 180 -3.98 -9.35 7.10
C HIS A 180 -3.73 -8.13 7.98
N ALA A 181 -2.81 -7.27 7.57
CA ALA A 181 -2.46 -6.06 8.32
C ALA A 181 -3.69 -5.17 8.57
N ILE A 182 -4.40 -4.77 7.52
CA ILE A 182 -5.58 -3.90 7.64
C ILE A 182 -6.71 -4.59 8.41
N ARG A 183 -6.96 -5.88 8.15
CA ARG A 183 -8.02 -6.64 8.82
C ARG A 183 -7.79 -6.70 10.33
N ASN A 184 -6.56 -6.96 10.76
CA ASN A 184 -6.22 -7.03 12.18
C ASN A 184 -6.31 -5.65 12.86
N LEU A 185 -5.81 -4.60 12.21
CA LEU A 185 -5.94 -3.23 12.72
C LEU A 185 -7.41 -2.81 12.86
N ALA A 186 -8.23 -3.08 11.83
CA ALA A 186 -9.66 -2.81 11.87
C ALA A 186 -10.35 -3.57 13.02
N ARG A 187 -10.03 -4.86 13.21
CA ARG A 187 -10.58 -5.66 14.32
C ARG A 187 -10.18 -5.09 15.68
N ALA A 188 -8.93 -4.68 15.83
CA ALA A 188 -8.41 -4.10 17.07
C ALA A 188 -9.02 -2.74 17.42
N GLY A 189 -9.56 -2.03 16.42
CA GLY A 189 -10.22 -0.73 16.55
C GLY A 189 -11.74 -0.78 16.72
N SER A 190 -12.34 -1.97 16.80
CA SER A 190 -13.78 -2.11 17.03
C SER A 190 -14.24 -1.31 18.26
N GLY A 191 -15.32 -0.54 18.10
CA GLY A 191 -15.86 0.36 19.13
C GLY A 191 -15.20 1.75 19.19
N VAL A 192 -14.02 1.92 18.58
CA VAL A 192 -13.30 3.21 18.55
C VAL A 192 -13.32 3.82 17.14
N VAL A 193 -13.18 2.98 16.11
CA VAL A 193 -13.22 3.37 14.70
C VAL A 193 -14.15 2.48 13.89
N GLU A 194 -14.69 3.03 12.81
CA GLU A 194 -15.48 2.33 11.81
C GLU A 194 -14.84 2.41 10.42
N TYR A 195 -14.95 1.31 9.69
CA TYR A 195 -14.45 1.21 8.32
C TYR A 195 -15.27 2.11 7.39
N LYS A 196 -14.63 3.09 6.74
CA LYS A 196 -15.32 4.02 5.83
C LYS A 196 -15.30 3.51 4.41
N TRP A 197 -14.10 3.24 3.89
CA TRP A 197 -13.89 2.68 2.57
C TRP A 197 -12.51 2.06 2.48
N SER A 198 -12.30 1.25 1.44
CA SER A 198 -10.96 0.74 1.12
C SER A 198 -10.80 0.43 -0.34
N GLN A 199 -9.54 0.42 -0.76
CA GLN A 199 -9.13 0.09 -2.10
C GLN A 199 -8.00 -0.94 -2.04
N LEU A 200 -8.13 -1.98 -2.86
CA LEU A 200 -7.02 -2.88 -3.18
C LEU A 200 -6.31 -2.34 -4.42
N GLY A 201 -4.98 -2.25 -4.33
CA GLY A 201 -4.09 -1.92 -5.44
C GLY A 201 -3.30 -3.16 -5.86
N PHE A 202 -3.14 -3.34 -7.16
CA PHE A 202 -2.34 -4.42 -7.73
C PHE A 202 -1.35 -3.87 -8.75
N GLY A 203 -0.12 -4.38 -8.69
CA GLY A 203 0.98 -3.98 -9.55
C GLY A 203 1.60 -2.66 -9.10
N HIS A 204 2.91 -2.55 -9.20
CA HIS A 204 3.57 -1.25 -9.10
C HIS A 204 3.07 -0.36 -10.24
N ALA A 205 2.70 0.88 -9.94
CA ALA A 205 2.38 1.90 -10.95
C ALA A 205 3.33 3.10 -10.87
N THR A 206 4.40 3.01 -10.07
CA THR A 206 5.49 3.99 -10.01
C THR A 206 6.83 3.31 -9.74
N ALA A 207 7.91 4.08 -9.71
CA ALA A 207 9.21 3.63 -9.24
C ALA A 207 9.74 4.68 -8.27
N THR A 208 10.07 4.28 -7.05
CA THR A 208 10.56 5.18 -5.99
C THR A 208 12.07 5.07 -5.80
N THR A 209 12.72 4.05 -6.37
CA THR A 209 14.18 3.89 -6.39
C THR A 209 14.71 3.74 -7.82
N ARG A 210 16.01 3.93 -8.02
CA ARG A 210 16.66 3.74 -9.33
C ARG A 210 16.83 2.26 -9.70
N GLY A 211 16.84 1.38 -8.71
CA GLY A 211 16.89 -0.07 -8.90
C GLY A 211 15.60 -0.67 -9.47
N GLN A 212 14.48 0.05 -9.40
CA GLN A 212 13.19 -0.40 -9.91
C GLN A 212 13.03 -0.07 -11.40
N GLN A 213 12.69 -1.08 -12.19
CA GLN A 213 12.20 -0.82 -13.56
C GLN A 213 10.88 -0.06 -13.47
N THR A 214 10.74 1.04 -14.22
CA THR A 214 9.48 1.79 -14.26
C THR A 214 8.35 0.89 -14.76
N PRO A 215 7.32 0.62 -13.94
CA PRO A 215 6.24 -0.28 -14.30
C PRO A 215 5.24 0.42 -15.22
N ARG A 216 4.19 -0.30 -15.62
CA ARG A 216 3.12 0.23 -16.48
C ARG A 216 1.81 0.37 -15.72
N ASN A 217 1.09 1.46 -15.96
CA ASN A 217 -0.29 1.61 -15.51
C ASN A 217 -1.27 0.82 -16.40
N LEU A 218 -2.56 0.82 -16.03
CA LEU A 218 -3.61 0.08 -16.76
C LEU A 218 -3.85 0.60 -18.19
N PHE A 219 -3.39 1.81 -18.52
CA PHE A 219 -3.42 2.34 -19.90
C PHE A 219 -2.21 1.87 -20.72
N GLY A 220 -1.29 1.14 -20.10
CA GLY A 220 -0.10 0.56 -20.72
C GLY A 220 1.05 1.54 -20.86
N PHE A 221 1.03 2.71 -20.22
CA PHE A 221 2.15 3.67 -20.22
C PHE A 221 3.10 3.39 -19.06
N LYS A 222 4.40 3.69 -19.25
CA LYS A 222 5.37 3.70 -18.15
C LYS A 222 5.00 4.83 -17.19
N ASP A 223 4.93 4.53 -15.91
CA ASP A 223 4.45 5.45 -14.89
C ASP A 223 5.44 5.46 -13.71
N GLY A 224 5.87 6.64 -13.26
CA GLY A 224 6.94 6.83 -12.28
C GLY A 224 8.37 7.06 -12.82
N THR A 225 8.55 7.36 -14.12
CA THR A 225 9.90 7.63 -14.65
C THR A 225 10.50 8.90 -14.05
N ASN A 226 9.79 10.02 -14.09
CA ASN A 226 10.27 11.31 -13.59
C ASN A 226 9.84 11.59 -12.13
N ASN A 227 9.80 10.53 -11.31
CA ASN A 227 9.47 10.64 -9.89
C ASN A 227 10.73 10.99 -9.08
N ILE A 228 10.56 11.60 -7.92
CA ILE A 228 11.64 11.78 -6.94
C ILE A 228 12.11 10.38 -6.51
N LYS A 229 13.43 10.17 -6.55
CA LYS A 229 14.04 8.89 -6.18
C LYS A 229 14.57 8.97 -4.76
N ALA A 230 14.41 7.90 -4.00
CA ALA A 230 14.85 7.83 -2.61
C ALA A 230 16.35 8.10 -2.45
N GLU A 231 17.15 7.85 -3.48
CA GLU A 231 18.59 8.11 -3.48
C GLU A 231 18.93 9.62 -3.57
N ASP A 232 18.01 10.46 -4.04
CA ASP A 232 18.21 11.90 -4.23
C ASP A 232 17.83 12.66 -2.93
N GLN A 233 18.59 12.43 -1.86
CA GLN A 233 18.26 12.85 -0.49
C GLN A 233 17.95 14.34 -0.34
N ASP A 234 18.71 15.22 -0.99
CA ASP A 234 18.47 16.67 -0.94
C ASP A 234 17.09 17.04 -1.50
N ILE A 235 16.73 16.44 -2.64
CA ILE A 235 15.43 16.65 -3.32
C ILE A 235 14.29 16.05 -2.47
N VAL A 236 14.51 14.88 -1.87
CA VAL A 236 13.56 14.23 -0.97
C VAL A 236 13.29 15.12 0.26
N ASN A 237 14.35 15.62 0.90
CA ASN A 237 14.23 16.45 2.09
C ASN A 237 13.56 17.80 1.79
N GLU A 238 13.79 18.36 0.59
CA GLU A 238 13.17 19.62 0.17
C GLU A 238 11.69 19.46 -0.20
N HIS A 239 11.30 18.37 -0.86
CA HIS A 239 9.98 18.27 -1.50
C HIS A 239 9.03 17.24 -0.89
N VAL A 240 9.53 16.29 -0.11
CA VAL A 240 8.71 15.23 0.49
C VAL A 240 8.46 15.49 1.97
N TRP A 241 9.50 15.86 2.73
CA TRP A 241 9.41 15.96 4.18
C TRP A 241 9.12 17.37 4.67
N VAL A 242 8.17 17.49 5.60
CA VAL A 242 7.95 18.73 6.34
C VAL A 242 9.11 18.91 7.34
N SER A 243 9.71 20.09 7.34
CA SER A 243 10.79 20.43 8.28
C SER A 243 10.76 21.92 8.64
N GLY A 244 11.34 22.26 9.79
CA GLY A 244 11.52 23.64 10.22
C GLY A 244 10.22 24.35 10.62
N THR A 245 9.17 23.60 10.97
CA THR A 245 7.89 24.18 11.41
C THR A 245 7.78 24.26 12.95
N ASP A 246 8.72 23.65 13.68
CA ASP A 246 8.70 23.47 15.14
C ASP A 246 7.37 22.83 15.61
N SER A 247 6.76 22.03 14.73
CA SER A 247 5.48 21.38 14.98
C SER A 247 5.67 19.89 15.22
N TRP A 248 4.66 19.25 15.81
CA TRP A 248 4.62 17.79 15.99
C TRP A 248 4.69 17.01 14.66
N PHE A 249 4.50 17.70 13.53
CA PHE A 249 4.45 17.13 12.20
C PHE A 249 5.77 17.26 11.41
N ASP A 250 6.81 17.87 12.01
CA ASP A 250 8.16 17.83 11.42
C ASP A 250 8.62 16.37 11.25
N GLY A 251 9.17 16.04 10.08
CA GLY A 251 9.48 14.68 9.64
C GLY A 251 8.29 13.93 9.00
N GLY A 252 7.09 14.52 8.99
CA GLY A 252 5.91 13.99 8.31
C GLY A 252 5.80 14.40 6.83
N THR A 253 4.79 13.90 6.14
CA THR A 253 4.44 14.32 4.76
C THR A 253 2.95 14.30 4.50
N PHE A 254 2.49 15.09 3.53
CA PHE A 254 1.11 15.10 3.08
C PHE A 254 0.91 14.07 1.97
N ALA A 255 -0.03 13.13 2.17
CA ALA A 255 -0.45 12.21 1.14
C ALA A 255 -1.80 12.63 0.56
N ALA A 256 -1.95 12.53 -0.76
CA ALA A 256 -3.24 12.68 -1.42
C ALA A 256 -3.63 11.34 -2.07
N SER A 257 -4.83 10.84 -1.77
CA SER A 257 -5.34 9.59 -2.35
C SER A 257 -6.62 9.83 -3.14
N ALA A 258 -6.81 9.03 -4.20
CA ALA A 258 -7.96 9.14 -5.09
C ALA A 258 -9.19 8.44 -4.48
N CYS A 259 -10.33 9.13 -4.51
CA CYS A 259 -11.62 8.48 -4.40
C CYS A 259 -11.99 7.83 -5.73
N SER A 260 -12.67 6.68 -5.66
CA SER A 260 -13.00 5.81 -6.79
C SER A 260 -13.48 6.52 -8.08
N TRP A 261 -13.13 5.93 -9.22
CA TRP A 261 -13.55 6.29 -10.56
C TRP A 261 -14.80 5.53 -11.02
N LYS A 262 -15.68 6.19 -11.79
CA LYS A 262 -16.59 5.48 -12.71
C LYS A 262 -15.79 5.01 -13.94
N THR A 263 -15.43 3.73 -14.01
CA THR A 263 -14.73 3.11 -15.14
C THR A 263 -15.60 2.93 -16.41
N GLY A 264 -16.80 3.49 -16.46
CA GLY A 264 -17.80 3.19 -17.50
C GLY A 264 -17.55 3.78 -18.89
N THR A 265 -16.54 4.62 -19.11
CA THR A 265 -16.40 5.37 -20.38
C THR A 265 -14.99 5.47 -20.95
N ALA A 266 -13.97 4.88 -20.33
CA ALA A 266 -12.62 4.86 -20.90
C ALA A 266 -12.56 3.94 -22.13
N ARG A 267 -13.05 4.43 -23.28
CA ARG A 267 -12.88 3.76 -24.57
C ARG A 267 -11.42 3.90 -24.97
N TYR A 268 -10.84 2.82 -25.49
CA TYR A 268 -9.60 2.90 -26.26
C TYR A 268 -9.82 3.89 -27.41
N LEU A 269 -9.29 5.11 -27.26
CA LEU A 269 -9.27 6.07 -28.35
C LEU A 269 -8.30 5.55 -29.41
N PRO A 270 -8.67 5.59 -30.71
CA PRO A 270 -7.75 5.30 -31.80
C PRO A 270 -6.48 6.13 -31.65
N THR A 271 -5.34 5.61 -32.09
CA THR A 271 -3.99 6.20 -31.90
C THR A 271 -3.87 7.68 -32.28
N LYS A 272 -4.74 8.17 -33.17
CA LYS A 272 -4.82 9.57 -33.65
C LYS A 272 -5.57 10.55 -32.73
N ARG A 273 -6.18 10.09 -31.63
CA ARG A 273 -6.88 10.94 -30.63
C ARG A 273 -6.36 10.69 -29.22
N ARG A 274 -5.07 10.37 -29.09
CA ARG A 274 -4.48 10.13 -27.78
C ARG A 274 -4.11 11.47 -27.14
N PRO A 275 -4.55 11.74 -25.90
CA PRO A 275 -4.21 12.96 -25.18
C PRO A 275 -2.77 13.01 -24.64
N LEU A 276 -1.98 11.95 -24.87
CA LEU A 276 -0.54 11.90 -24.71
C LEU A 276 0.06 11.53 -26.07
N ASP A 277 0.77 12.48 -26.71
CA ASP A 277 1.38 12.34 -28.05
C ASP A 277 2.62 11.43 -28.08
N ALA A 278 2.71 10.46 -27.17
CA ALA A 278 3.91 9.68 -26.95
C ALA A 278 3.79 8.21 -27.33
N PRO A 279 4.91 7.59 -27.77
CA PRO A 279 4.98 6.14 -27.89
C PRO A 279 4.79 5.50 -26.51
N ARG A 280 3.94 4.46 -26.41
CA ARG A 280 3.77 3.67 -25.17
C ARG A 280 5.09 3.09 -24.64
N ALA A 281 6.10 2.94 -25.49
CA ALA A 281 7.43 2.46 -25.12
C ALA A 281 8.30 3.52 -24.43
N ALA A 282 8.03 4.81 -24.65
CA ALA A 282 8.84 5.90 -24.17
C ALA A 282 8.46 6.28 -22.73
N ALA A 283 9.48 6.54 -21.92
CA ALA A 283 9.32 7.34 -20.72
C ALA A 283 9.19 8.80 -21.14
N LEU A 284 8.12 9.48 -20.76
CA LEU A 284 7.91 10.87 -21.12
C LEU A 284 8.46 11.83 -20.06
N PRO A 285 9.15 12.90 -20.46
CA PRO A 285 9.27 14.12 -19.66
C PRO A 285 7.90 14.80 -19.55
N TRP A 286 7.61 15.39 -18.38
CA TRP A 286 6.34 16.05 -18.04
C TRP A 286 5.86 17.11 -19.06
N ALA A 287 6.77 17.71 -19.83
CA ALA A 287 6.48 18.80 -20.75
C ALA A 287 5.74 18.40 -22.06
N ALA A 288 5.52 17.10 -22.34
CA ALA A 288 4.93 16.65 -23.61
C ALA A 288 3.42 16.31 -23.56
N ALA A 289 2.73 16.63 -22.46
CA ALA A 289 1.30 16.37 -22.31
C ALA A 289 0.48 17.68 -22.43
N THR A 290 0.38 18.23 -23.64
CA THR A 290 -0.59 19.29 -23.94
C THR A 290 -1.91 18.67 -24.42
N ASN A 291 -2.98 18.97 -23.67
CA ASN A 291 -4.40 18.73 -23.94
C ASN A 291 -4.97 17.28 -23.79
N SER A 292 -5.75 17.13 -22.70
CA SER A 292 -6.99 16.34 -22.57
C SER A 292 -6.98 14.90 -21.99
N THR A 293 -5.98 14.54 -21.17
CA THR A 293 -6.20 13.53 -20.10
C THR A 293 -5.69 14.07 -18.80
N SER A 294 -6.58 14.78 -18.13
CA SER A 294 -6.52 14.91 -16.68
C SER A 294 -6.57 13.49 -16.08
N CYS A 295 -5.44 13.02 -15.55
CA CYS A 295 -5.52 12.01 -14.50
C CYS A 295 -6.22 12.71 -13.32
N HIS A 296 -7.51 12.42 -13.17
CA HIS A 296 -8.33 12.93 -12.10
C HIS A 296 -7.95 12.21 -10.81
N TRP A 297 -7.11 12.86 -10.01
CA TRP A 297 -6.70 12.41 -8.69
C TRP A 297 -7.46 13.18 -7.63
N THR A 298 -7.65 12.52 -6.48
CA THR A 298 -7.91 13.05 -5.13
C THR A 298 -9.35 13.09 -4.61
N ASN A 299 -9.54 12.60 -3.36
CA ASN A 299 -10.19 13.38 -2.29
C ASN A 299 -10.01 12.78 -0.87
N THR A 300 -8.82 12.27 -0.53
CA THR A 300 -8.43 12.15 0.89
C THR A 300 -7.00 12.61 1.05
N THR A 301 -6.81 13.76 1.70
CA THR A 301 -5.51 14.20 2.20
C THR A 301 -5.31 13.57 3.56
N ALA A 302 -4.24 12.81 3.75
CA ALA A 302 -3.88 12.24 5.04
C ALA A 302 -2.48 12.73 5.43
N LEU A 303 -2.34 13.19 6.67
CA LEU A 303 -1.06 13.49 7.29
C LEU A 303 -0.33 12.20 7.62
N LEU A 304 0.70 11.81 6.88
CA LEU A 304 1.54 10.69 7.28
C LEU A 304 2.54 11.21 8.31
N ALA A 305 2.20 11.09 9.59
CA ALA A 305 3.01 11.59 10.71
C ALA A 305 3.98 10.53 11.23
N ARG A 306 5.10 10.95 11.82
CA ARG A 306 6.19 10.08 12.31
C ARG A 306 5.78 8.80 13.05
#